data_AF-A0A418VFT0-F1
#
_entry.id   AF-A0A418VFT0-F1
#
_cell.length_a   1.000
_cell.length_b   1.000
_cell.length_c   1.000
_cell.angle_alpha   90.00
_cell.angle_beta   90.00
_cell.angle_gamma   90.00
#
_symmetry.space_group_name_H-M   'P 1'
#
loop_
_entity.id
_entity.type
_entity.pdbx_description
1 polymer ?
#
loop_
_entity_poly.entity_id
_entity_poly.type
_entity_poly.pdbx_seq_one_letter_code
_entity_poly.pdbx_strand_id
1 'polypeptide(L)'
;MNFMTSTGDPLNYFAIYEFDGTAHGGLVPQLNVSAVGKNREQVLERLRQGIALALHDLGEVPPNQHDRLPDDLQEFAAAETLFLEPAEMNPVSVEVERAVQASGLTDSELARRMGTSPAAVGRMQDYFYWGHSLATLRKLADALGIKLEISLAA
;
A
#
# COMPACT_ATOMS: atom_id res chain seq x y z
N MET A 1 6.12 -4.54 -5.04
CA MET A 1 6.03 -5.98 -4.73
C MET A 1 4.89 -6.55 -5.54
N ASN A 2 5.10 -7.59 -6.35
CA ASN A 2 4.02 -8.19 -7.15
C ASN A 2 3.33 -9.27 -6.32
N PHE A 3 2.04 -9.10 -6.07
CA PHE A 3 1.22 -10.04 -5.32
C PHE A 3 0.62 -11.08 -6.29
N MET A 4 1.08 -12.33 -6.21
CA MET A 4 0.57 -13.45 -7.02
C MET A 4 0.15 -14.63 -6.13
N THR A 5 -0.83 -15.42 -6.59
CA THR A 5 -1.19 -16.70 -5.94
C THR A 5 -0.07 -17.74 -6.12
N SER A 6 -0.13 -18.85 -5.37
CA SER A 6 0.76 -20.01 -5.57
C SER A 6 0.68 -20.62 -6.98
N THR A 7 -0.40 -20.34 -7.72
CA THR A 7 -0.64 -20.81 -9.09
C THR A 7 -0.18 -19.79 -10.14
N GLY A 8 0.22 -18.58 -9.74
CA GLY A 8 0.66 -17.51 -10.64
C GLY A 8 -0.46 -16.59 -11.14
N ASP A 9 -1.70 -16.76 -10.66
CA ASP A 9 -2.81 -15.88 -10.98
C ASP A 9 -2.74 -14.57 -10.17
N PRO A 10 -3.19 -13.43 -10.74
CA PRO A 10 -3.26 -12.16 -10.03
C PRO A 10 -4.22 -12.23 -8.85
N LEU A 11 -3.78 -11.71 -7.70
CA LEU A 11 -4.58 -11.68 -6.49
C LEU A 11 -5.69 -10.63 -6.61
N ASN A 12 -6.93 -11.11 -6.56
CA ASN A 12 -8.13 -10.29 -6.62
C ASN A 12 -8.90 -10.40 -5.32
N TYR A 13 -9.30 -9.26 -4.76
CA TYR A 13 -10.04 -9.18 -3.52
C TYR A 13 -11.43 -8.63 -3.76
N PHE A 14 -12.41 -9.34 -3.22
CA PHE A 14 -13.79 -8.90 -3.24
C PHE A 14 -13.95 -7.59 -2.44
N ALA A 15 -14.51 -6.59 -3.10
CA ALA A 15 -14.77 -5.27 -2.55
C ALA A 15 -16.24 -4.89 -2.71
N ILE A 16 -16.73 -4.16 -1.72
CA ILE A 16 -18.04 -3.52 -1.72
C ILE A 16 -17.80 -2.01 -1.79
N TYR A 17 -18.50 -1.33 -2.67
CA TYR A 17 -18.52 0.12 -2.79
C TYR A 17 -19.95 0.64 -2.60
N GLU A 18 -20.09 1.74 -1.86
CA GLU A 18 -21.37 2.37 -1.60
C GLU A 18 -21.28 3.90 -1.71
N PHE A 19 -22.38 4.51 -2.14
CA PHE A 19 -22.62 5.94 -2.04
C PHE A 19 -24.03 6.17 -1.47
N ASP A 20 -24.10 6.77 -0.29
CA ASP A 20 -25.35 7.00 0.44
C ASP A 20 -26.05 8.32 0.06
N GLY A 21 -25.56 9.01 -0.98
CA GLY A 21 -25.98 10.35 -1.37
C GLY A 21 -25.12 11.48 -0.80
N THR A 22 -24.27 11.19 0.20
CA THR A 22 -23.42 12.17 0.88
C THR A 22 -21.95 11.77 0.90
N ALA A 23 -21.64 10.49 1.13
CA ALA A 23 -20.28 9.99 1.29
C ALA A 23 -20.02 8.77 0.39
N HIS A 24 -18.81 8.70 -0.15
CA HIS A 24 -18.31 7.51 -0.84
C HIS A 24 -17.55 6.65 0.15
N GLY A 25 -17.94 5.38 0.26
CA GLY A 25 -17.33 4.40 1.14
C GLY A 25 -17.08 3.08 0.43
N GLY A 26 -16.19 2.27 1.00
CA GLY A 26 -15.98 0.92 0.54
C GLY A 26 -15.24 0.06 1.55
N LEU A 27 -15.33 -1.25 1.34
CA LEU A 27 -14.84 -2.28 2.24
C LEU A 27 -14.32 -3.47 1.43
N VAL A 28 -13.20 -4.04 1.89
CA VAL A 28 -12.67 -5.35 1.50
C VAL A 28 -12.77 -6.23 2.75
N PRO A 29 -13.86 -7.00 2.91
CA PRO A 29 -14.16 -7.70 4.16
C PRO A 29 -13.06 -8.68 4.60
N GLN A 30 -12.46 -9.40 3.64
CA GLN A 30 -11.49 -10.46 3.91
C GLN A 30 -10.23 -9.94 4.60
N LEU A 31 -9.84 -8.71 4.29
CA LEU A 31 -8.64 -8.06 4.85
C LEU A 31 -8.98 -7.01 5.91
N ASN A 32 -10.27 -6.82 6.23
CA ASN A 32 -10.76 -5.76 7.09
C ASN A 32 -10.25 -4.36 6.68
N VAL A 33 -10.15 -4.12 5.36
CA VAL A 33 -9.70 -2.84 4.79
C VAL A 33 -10.93 -2.03 4.43
N SER A 34 -11.06 -0.82 4.97
CA SER A 34 -12.12 0.11 4.59
C SER A 34 -11.54 1.46 4.17
N ALA A 35 -12.25 2.16 3.31
CA ALA A 35 -11.86 3.48 2.85
C ALA A 35 -13.08 4.36 2.63
N VAL A 36 -12.88 5.66 2.85
CA VAL A 36 -13.82 6.72 2.47
C VAL A 36 -13.12 7.69 1.52
N GLY A 37 -13.88 8.37 0.67
CA GLY A 37 -13.32 9.26 -0.33
C GLY A 37 -14.29 10.32 -0.83
N LYS A 38 -13.75 11.26 -1.62
CA LYS A 38 -14.51 12.33 -2.28
C LYS A 38 -15.32 11.83 -3.48
N ASN A 39 -14.91 10.70 -4.05
CA ASN A 39 -15.54 10.07 -5.19
C ASN A 39 -15.19 8.57 -5.20
N ARG A 40 -15.86 7.82 -6.07
CA ARG A 40 -15.64 6.38 -6.27
C ARG A 40 -14.19 6.04 -6.53
N GLU A 41 -13.55 6.73 -7.47
CA GLU A 41 -12.16 6.46 -7.88
C GLU A 41 -11.19 6.54 -6.69
N GLN A 42 -11.30 7.56 -5.85
CA GLN A 42 -10.48 7.71 -4.66
C GLN A 42 -10.73 6.60 -3.63
N VAL A 43 -11.98 6.15 -3.47
CA VAL A 43 -12.29 5.02 -2.58
C VAL A 43 -11.60 3.77 -3.10
N LEU A 44 -11.76 3.46 -4.39
CA LEU A 44 -11.17 2.27 -4.98
C LEU A 44 -9.64 2.29 -4.87
N GLU A 45 -9.00 3.41 -5.18
CA GLU A 45 -7.54 3.53 -5.04
C GLU A 45 -7.08 3.30 -3.60
N ARG A 46 -7.77 3.89 -2.62
CA ARG A 46 -7.45 3.67 -1.20
C ARG A 46 -7.68 2.23 -0.76
N LEU A 47 -8.70 1.55 -1.27
CA LEU A 47 -8.89 0.13 -1.01
C LEU A 47 -7.76 -0.69 -1.59
N ARG A 48 -7.33 -0.43 -2.84
CA ARG A 48 -6.18 -1.11 -3.46
C ARG A 48 -4.90 -0.92 -2.65
N GLN A 49 -4.65 0.29 -2.17
CA GLN A 49 -3.52 0.59 -1.28
C GLN A 49 -3.63 -0.15 0.05
N GLY A 50 -4.82 -0.14 0.68
CA GLY A 50 -5.06 -0.85 1.93
C GLY A 50 -4.89 -2.37 1.79
N ILE A 51 -5.32 -2.96 0.67
CA ILE A 51 -5.07 -4.37 0.35
C ILE A 51 -3.55 -4.63 0.32
N ALA A 52 -2.79 -3.80 -0.40
CA ALA A 52 -1.35 -3.99 -0.54
C ALA A 52 -0.63 -3.92 0.82
N LEU A 53 -1.02 -2.96 1.67
CA LEU A 53 -0.49 -2.83 3.03
C LEU A 53 -0.85 -4.03 3.90
N ALA A 54 -2.11 -4.46 3.89
CA ALA A 54 -2.54 -5.63 4.66
C ALA A 54 -1.75 -6.89 4.27
N LEU A 55 -1.49 -7.10 2.98
CA LEU A 55 -0.68 -8.23 2.51
C LEU A 55 0.80 -8.09 2.87
N HIS A 56 1.33 -6.87 2.87
CA HIS A 56 2.69 -6.60 3.33
C HIS A 56 2.86 -6.98 4.80
N ASP A 57 1.87 -6.67 5.64
CA ASP A 57 1.89 -6.93 7.08
C ASP A 57 1.63 -8.41 7.43
N LEU A 58 0.74 -9.08 6.69
CA LEU A 58 0.38 -10.48 6.96
C LEU A 58 1.51 -11.47 6.64
N GLY A 59 2.38 -11.16 5.67
CA GLY A 59 3.47 -12.04 5.23
C GLY A 59 3.02 -13.29 4.44
N GLU A 60 1.91 -13.91 4.84
CA GLU A 60 1.21 -14.96 4.09
C GLU A 60 -0.08 -14.42 3.49
N VAL A 61 -0.29 -14.71 2.20
CA VAL A 61 -1.48 -14.30 1.47
C VAL A 61 -2.62 -15.25 1.84
N PRO A 62 -3.73 -14.77 2.42
CA PRO A 62 -4.88 -15.62 2.67
C PRO A 62 -5.42 -16.15 1.33
N PRO A 63 -5.82 -17.44 1.25
CA PRO A 63 -6.40 -17.98 0.03
C PRO A 63 -7.58 -17.13 -0.41
N ASN A 64 -7.76 -16.94 -1.72
CA ASN A 64 -8.93 -16.23 -2.26
C ASN A 64 -10.20 -16.97 -1.78
N GLN A 65 -11.01 -16.35 -0.92
CA GLN A 65 -12.13 -17.04 -0.30
C GLN A 65 -13.46 -16.85 -1.05
N HIS A 66 -13.60 -15.86 -1.96
CA HIS A 66 -14.90 -15.60 -2.58
C HIS A 66 -14.80 -14.99 -3.99
N ASP A 67 -15.13 -15.77 -5.01
CA ASP A 67 -15.28 -15.30 -6.41
C ASP A 67 -16.66 -14.69 -6.72
N ARG A 68 -17.55 -14.66 -5.72
CA ARG A 68 -18.89 -14.06 -5.82
C ARG A 68 -19.43 -13.65 -4.45
N LEU A 69 -20.32 -12.68 -4.45
CA LEU A 69 -21.21 -12.39 -3.32
C LEU A 69 -21.98 -13.66 -2.93
N PRO A 70 -22.08 -14.00 -1.63
CA PRO A 70 -23.07 -14.95 -1.13
C PRO A 70 -24.47 -14.64 -1.68
N ASP A 71 -25.20 -15.67 -2.11
CA ASP A 71 -26.48 -15.52 -2.83
C ASP A 71 -27.54 -14.77 -1.98
N ASP A 72 -27.44 -14.84 -0.66
CA ASP A 72 -28.29 -14.15 0.32
C ASP A 72 -27.98 -12.65 0.48
N LEU A 73 -26.80 -12.18 0.07
CA LEU A 73 -26.43 -10.76 0.10
C LEU A 73 -26.77 -10.02 -1.20
N GLN A 74 -27.04 -10.76 -2.29
CA GLN A 74 -27.40 -10.17 -3.59
C GLN A 74 -28.73 -9.41 -3.52
N GLU A 75 -29.67 -9.85 -2.69
CA GLU A 75 -30.99 -9.23 -2.53
C GLU A 75 -30.94 -7.90 -1.74
N PHE A 76 -29.85 -7.64 -0.99
CA PHE A 76 -29.65 -6.42 -0.21
C PHE A 76 -28.80 -5.35 -0.93
N ALA A 77 -28.29 -5.64 -2.12
CA ALA A 77 -27.24 -4.84 -2.76
C ALA A 77 -27.79 -3.59 -3.49
N ALA A 78 -28.05 -2.51 -2.73
CA ALA A 78 -27.92 -1.16 -3.27
C ALA A 78 -26.44 -0.76 -3.51
N ALA A 79 -25.53 -1.53 -2.90
CA ALA A 79 -24.08 -1.36 -3.02
C ALA A 79 -23.54 -2.04 -4.28
N GLU A 80 -22.54 -1.41 -4.89
CA GLU A 80 -21.79 -1.99 -6.01
C GLU A 80 -20.78 -3.00 -5.47
N THR A 81 -20.58 -4.10 -6.18
CA THR A 81 -19.55 -5.10 -5.84
C THR A 81 -18.59 -5.34 -6.97
N LEU A 82 -17.31 -5.46 -6.65
CA LEU A 82 -16.23 -5.57 -7.62
C LEU A 82 -15.03 -6.35 -7.05
N PHE A 83 -14.10 -6.72 -7.93
CA PHE A 83 -12.82 -7.28 -7.56
C PHE A 83 -11.72 -6.24 -7.73
N LEU A 84 -10.83 -6.15 -6.74
CA LEU A 84 -9.70 -5.23 -6.73
C LEU A 84 -8.39 -5.98 -6.59
N GLU A 85 -7.43 -5.64 -7.45
CA GLU A 85 -6.04 -6.04 -7.28
C GLU A 85 -5.34 -5.09 -6.28
N PRO A 86 -4.39 -5.60 -5.47
CA PRO A 86 -3.52 -4.75 -4.65
C PRO A 86 -2.86 -3.66 -5.49
N ALA A 87 -2.65 -2.48 -4.90
CA ALA A 87 -1.83 -1.45 -5.52
C ALA A 87 -0.36 -1.89 -5.58
N GLU A 88 0.36 -1.46 -6.62
CA GLU A 88 1.78 -1.69 -6.71
C GLU A 88 2.52 -0.86 -5.65
N MET A 89 3.23 -1.55 -4.76
CA MET A 89 4.13 -0.89 -3.79
C MET A 89 5.48 -0.63 -4.44
N ASN A 90 5.97 0.60 -4.31
CA ASN A 90 7.28 1.00 -4.77
C ASN A 90 8.36 0.23 -3.99
N PRO A 91 9.17 -0.62 -4.67
CA PRO A 91 10.23 -1.39 -4.01
C PRO A 91 11.29 -0.49 -3.36
N VAL A 92 11.53 0.71 -3.88
CA VAL A 92 12.46 1.67 -3.28
C VAL A 92 11.94 2.14 -1.93
N SER A 93 10.65 2.49 -1.82
CA SER A 93 10.06 2.91 -0.55
C SER A 93 10.08 1.78 0.48
N VAL A 94 9.85 0.53 0.06
CA VAL A 94 9.97 -0.65 0.94
C VAL A 94 11.37 -0.78 1.52
N GLU A 95 12.42 -0.65 0.69
CA GLU A 95 13.81 -0.73 1.16
C GLU A 95 14.21 0.48 2.02
N VAL A 96 13.68 1.66 1.73
CA VAL A 96 13.87 2.86 2.57
C VAL A 96 13.28 2.62 3.96
N GLU A 97 12.02 2.18 4.03
CA GLU A 97 11.32 1.92 5.29
C GLU A 97 12.07 0.88 6.14
N ARG A 98 12.50 -0.24 5.54
CA ARG A 98 13.33 -1.26 6.19
C ARG A 98 14.64 -0.70 6.73
N ALA A 99 15.36 0.10 5.94
CA ALA A 99 16.63 0.69 6.34
C ALA A 99 16.45 1.69 7.50
N VAL A 100 15.37 2.47 7.49
CA VAL A 100 15.03 3.40 8.58
C VAL A 100 14.67 2.64 9.85
N GLN A 101 13.80 1.64 9.77
CA GLN A 101 13.45 0.79 10.92
C GLN A 101 14.70 0.12 11.54
N ALA A 102 15.57 -0.46 10.72
CA ALA A 102 16.80 -1.11 11.18
C ALA A 102 17.78 -0.15 11.88
N SER A 103 17.72 1.15 11.57
CA SER A 103 18.57 2.15 12.21
C SER A 103 18.13 2.54 13.63
N GLY A 104 16.86 2.28 13.98
CA GLY A 104 16.25 2.70 15.24
C GLY A 104 16.10 4.23 15.40
N LEU A 105 16.34 5.02 14.35
CA LEU A 105 16.13 6.47 14.38
C LEU A 105 14.66 6.82 14.22
N THR A 106 14.24 7.90 14.88
CA THR A 106 12.94 8.51 14.59
C THR A 106 13.01 9.34 13.32
N ASP A 107 11.88 9.53 12.64
CA ASP A 107 11.76 10.39 11.46
C ASP A 107 12.33 11.81 11.69
N SER A 108 12.11 12.36 12.88
CA SER A 108 12.61 13.70 13.24
C SER A 108 14.14 13.73 13.35
N GLU A 109 14.76 12.70 13.94
CA GLU A 109 16.21 12.61 14.05
C GLU A 109 16.85 12.35 12.69
N LEU A 110 16.25 11.47 11.88
CA LEU A 110 16.70 11.22 10.52
C LEU A 110 16.59 12.49 9.65
N ALA A 111 15.47 13.21 9.74
CA ALA A 111 15.27 14.47 9.03
C ALA A 111 16.35 15.50 9.39
N ARG A 112 16.69 15.61 10.68
CA ARG A 112 17.76 16.48 11.18
C ARG A 112 19.11 16.12 10.58
N ARG A 113 19.47 14.83 10.53
CA ARG A 113 20.74 14.35 9.93
C ARG A 113 20.80 14.59 8.43
N MET A 114 19.67 14.42 7.74
CA MET A 114 19.56 14.67 6.30
C MET A 114 19.48 16.16 5.93
N GLY A 115 19.25 17.04 6.89
CA GLY A 115 19.00 18.47 6.64
C GLY A 115 17.69 18.72 5.89
N THR A 116 16.62 17.97 6.24
CA THR A 116 15.29 18.03 5.59
C THR A 116 14.17 18.09 6.63
N SER A 117 12.90 18.07 6.19
CA SER A 117 11.75 18.04 7.09
C SER A 117 11.28 16.60 7.40
N PRO A 118 10.64 16.35 8.56
CA PRO A 118 10.02 15.05 8.85
C PRO A 118 9.01 14.62 7.78
N ALA A 119 8.25 15.57 7.21
CA ALA A 119 7.32 15.28 6.11
C ALA A 119 8.04 14.82 4.81
N ALA A 120 9.28 15.24 4.58
CA ALA A 120 10.07 14.70 3.49
C ALA A 120 10.53 13.27 3.76
N VAL A 121 10.90 12.95 5.00
CA VAL A 121 11.23 11.58 5.42
C VAL A 121 10.00 10.66 5.32
N GLY A 122 8.85 11.10 5.83
CA GLY A 122 7.60 10.34 5.71
C GLY A 122 7.22 10.02 4.27
N ARG A 123 7.38 10.97 3.34
CA ARG A 123 7.17 10.70 1.90
C ARG A 123 8.12 9.65 1.34
N MET A 124 9.33 9.54 1.87
CA MET A 124 10.27 8.52 1.39
C MET A 124 9.90 7.12 1.87
N GLN A 125 9.21 7.01 3.00
CA GLN A 125 8.72 5.74 3.55
C GLN A 125 7.35 5.36 3.00
N ASP A 126 6.63 6.29 2.38
CA ASP A 126 5.34 6.02 1.72
C ASP A 126 5.53 5.01 0.58
N TYR A 127 4.93 3.83 0.76
CA TYR A 127 4.98 2.72 -0.19
C TYR A 127 4.42 3.05 -1.57
N PHE A 128 3.63 4.10 -1.72
CA PHE A 128 3.04 4.53 -2.99
C PHE A 128 3.69 5.80 -3.56
N TYR A 129 4.78 6.27 -2.96
CA TYR A 129 5.55 7.41 -3.46
C TYR A 129 6.62 6.98 -4.47
N TRP A 130 6.53 7.49 -5.71
CA TRP A 130 7.44 7.14 -6.82
C TRP A 130 8.49 8.21 -7.14
N GLY A 131 8.55 9.31 -6.38
CA GLY A 131 9.38 10.47 -6.70
C GLY A 131 10.81 10.45 -6.16
N HIS A 132 11.38 9.27 -5.89
CA HIS A 132 12.73 9.15 -5.30
C HIS A 132 13.82 9.58 -6.28
N SER A 133 14.68 10.50 -5.85
CA SER A 133 15.89 10.86 -6.60
C SER A 133 17.12 10.16 -6.01
N LEU A 134 18.10 9.80 -6.85
CA LEU A 134 19.37 9.24 -6.38
C LEU A 134 20.11 10.16 -5.40
N ALA A 135 20.00 11.47 -5.58
CA ALA A 135 20.57 12.45 -4.66
C ALA A 135 19.92 12.38 -3.27
N THR A 136 18.59 12.20 -3.21
CA THR A 136 17.85 12.01 -1.95
C THR A 136 18.25 10.70 -1.28
N LEU A 137 18.32 9.60 -2.04
CA LEU A 137 18.70 8.28 -1.51
C LEU A 137 20.15 8.26 -1.00
N ARG A 138 21.06 8.99 -1.65
CA ARG A 138 22.44 9.15 -1.14
C ARG A 138 22.46 9.86 0.22
N LYS A 139 21.74 10.97 0.35
CA LYS A 139 21.63 11.71 1.63
C LYS A 139 21.03 10.85 2.74
N LEU A 140 20.04 10.02 2.42
CA LEU A 140 19.48 9.06 3.36
C LEU A 140 20.56 8.08 3.82
N ALA A 141 21.27 7.44 2.89
CA ALA A 141 22.33 6.50 3.22
C ALA A 141 23.43 7.12 4.09
N ASP A 142 23.86 8.35 3.76
CA ASP A 142 24.85 9.09 4.54
C ASP A 142 24.33 9.39 5.97
N ALA A 143 23.07 9.79 6.12
CA ALA A 143 22.45 10.07 7.41
C ALA A 143 22.26 8.82 8.29
N LEU A 144 22.05 7.66 7.65
CA LEU A 144 21.96 6.35 8.28
C LEU A 144 23.34 5.73 8.55
N GLY A 145 24.41 6.25 7.94
CA GLY A 145 25.75 5.67 8.05
C GLY A 145 25.92 4.36 7.28
N ILE A 146 25.15 4.17 6.19
CA ILE A 146 25.17 2.96 5.35
C ILE A 146 25.59 3.29 3.91
N LYS A 147 25.79 2.26 3.09
CA LYS A 147 26.12 2.41 1.68
C LYS A 147 24.89 2.24 0.80
N LEU A 148 24.66 3.17 -0.13
CA LEU A 148 23.69 2.99 -1.22
C LEU A 148 24.33 2.21 -2.38
N GLU A 149 23.73 1.07 -2.71
CA GLU A 149 24.06 0.23 -3.87
C GLU A 149 22.87 0.18 -4.83
N ILE A 150 23.16 0.11 -6.14
CA ILE A 150 22.15 -0.01 -7.19
C ILE A 150 22.57 -1.17 -8.07
N SER A 151 21.63 -2.08 -8.33
CA SER A 151 21.81 -3.20 -9.24
C SER A 151 20.73 -3.15 -10.31
N LEU A 152 21.09 -3.51 -11.55
CA LEU A 152 20.17 -3.67 -12.66
C LEU A 152 20.13 -5.15 -13.01
N ALA A 153 18.93 -5.73 -13.06
CA ALA A 153 18.70 -7.09 -13.53
C ALA A 153 18.05 -7.06 -14.92
N ALA A 154 18.39 -8.03 -15.76
CA ALA A 154 17.88 -8.20 -17.13
C ALA A 154 17.04 -9.47 -17.23
#